data_AF-A0A2S9FR21-F1
#
_entry.id   AF-A0A2S9FR21-F1
#
_cell.length_a   1.000
_cell.length_b   1.000
_cell.length_c   1.000
_cell.angle_alpha   90.00
_cell.angle_beta   90.00
_cell.angle_gamma   90.00
#
_symmetry.space_group_name_H-M   'P 1'
#
loop_
_entity.id
_entity.type
_entity.pdbx_description
1 polymer ?
#
loop_
_entity_poly.entity_id
_entity_poly.type
_entity_poly.pdbx_seq_one_letter_code
_entity_poly.pdbx_strand_id
1 'polypeptide(L)'
;VSLCRVADDDVPAGMVHVEVRLIDRVAEDENPHLDFVLLDAVHQHGASLPTELLDGTHCVGAHSRTPTVGALYGARMRGVSVDRALADVQNALPVAHPN
;
A
#
# COMPACT_ATOMS: atom_id res chain seq x y z
N VAL A 1 2.85 -7.14 0.84
CA VAL A 1 1.40 -6.87 0.74
C VAL A 1 1.02 -6.57 -0.71
N SER A 2 -0.02 -7.22 -1.24
CA SER A 2 -0.54 -6.98 -2.59
C SER A 2 -1.91 -6.32 -2.54
N LEU A 3 -2.04 -5.17 -3.20
CA LEU A 3 -3.30 -4.39 -3.27
C LEU A 3 -4.23 -4.87 -4.40
N CYS A 4 -3.76 -5.85 -5.17
CA CYS A 4 -4.44 -6.48 -6.27
C CYS A 4 -4.32 -8.00 -6.14
N ARG A 5 -5.16 -8.72 -6.88
CA ARG A 5 -5.08 -10.18 -6.97
C ARG A 5 -3.78 -10.58 -7.66
N VAL A 6 -3.08 -11.54 -7.07
CA VAL A 6 -1.87 -12.18 -7.61
C VAL A 6 -2.18 -13.67 -7.74
N ALA A 7 -1.66 -14.36 -8.77
CA ALA A 7 -1.82 -15.81 -8.84
C ALA A 7 -0.85 -16.46 -7.84
N ASP A 8 -1.24 -17.57 -7.22
CA ASP A 8 -0.38 -18.28 -6.27
C ASP A 8 0.99 -18.64 -6.88
N ASP A 9 1.00 -18.98 -8.18
CA ASP A 9 2.22 -19.30 -8.95
C ASP A 9 3.13 -18.09 -9.20
N ASP A 10 2.61 -16.86 -9.08
CA ASP A 10 3.39 -15.62 -9.22
C ASP A 10 4.07 -15.21 -7.90
N VAL A 11 3.74 -15.87 -6.77
CA VAL A 11 4.33 -15.62 -5.46
C VAL A 11 5.53 -16.56 -5.24
N PRO A 12 6.75 -16.03 -5.04
CA PRO A 12 7.92 -16.86 -4.79
C PRO A 12 7.72 -17.79 -3.57
N ALA A 13 8.11 -19.05 -3.73
CA ALA A 13 7.97 -20.04 -2.66
C ALA A 13 8.69 -19.59 -1.37
N GLY A 14 7.98 -19.67 -0.24
CA GLY A 14 8.48 -19.24 1.07
C GLY A 14 8.35 -17.73 1.34
N MET A 15 7.83 -16.94 0.40
CA MET A 15 7.50 -15.55 0.64
C MET A 15 6.20 -15.44 1.46
N VAL A 16 6.24 -14.70 2.57
CA VAL A 16 5.03 -14.32 3.28
C VAL A 16 4.29 -13.29 2.43
N HIS A 17 3.08 -13.61 2.04
CA HIS A 17 2.26 -12.81 1.14
C HIS A 17 0.87 -12.59 1.74
N VAL A 18 0.38 -11.36 1.64
CA VAL A 18 -0.92 -10.94 2.14
C VAL A 18 -1.60 -10.12 1.05
N GLU A 19 -2.80 -10.55 0.65
CA GLU A 19 -3.65 -9.81 -0.27
C GLU A 19 -4.62 -8.90 0.49
N VAL A 20 -4.63 -7.62 0.13
CA VAL A 20 -5.61 -6.64 0.59
C VAL A 20 -6.26 -6.04 -0.64
N ARG A 21 -7.56 -6.29 -0.85
CA ARG A 21 -8.20 -5.84 -2.10
C ARG A 21 -8.56 -4.36 -2.02
N LEU A 22 -7.88 -3.54 -2.83
CA LEU A 22 -8.17 -2.11 -2.98
C LEU A 22 -8.45 -1.77 -4.46
N ILE A 23 -9.64 -1.26 -4.74
CA ILE A 23 -10.04 -0.85 -6.08
C ILE A 23 -9.46 0.53 -6.40
N ASP A 24 -8.94 0.69 -7.61
CA ASP A 24 -8.29 1.91 -8.10
C ASP A 24 -9.30 2.99 -8.54
N ARG A 25 -10.24 3.31 -7.65
CA ARG A 25 -11.31 4.29 -7.91
C ARG A 25 -11.60 5.06 -6.63
N VAL A 26 -11.83 6.36 -6.78
CA VAL A 26 -12.14 7.30 -5.69
C VAL A 26 -13.60 7.17 -5.23
N ALA A 27 -14.46 6.52 -6.02
CA ALA A 27 -15.88 6.35 -5.67
C ALA A 27 -16.05 5.44 -4.45
N GLU A 28 -16.78 5.92 -3.44
CA GLU A 28 -16.94 5.25 -2.13
C GLU A 28 -17.67 3.90 -2.22
N ASP A 29 -18.53 3.72 -3.23
CA ASP A 29 -19.30 2.48 -3.46
C ASP A 29 -18.44 1.31 -3.94
N GLU A 30 -17.27 1.60 -4.53
CA GLU A 30 -16.32 0.59 -5.03
C GLU A 30 -15.40 0.06 -3.93
N ASN A 31 -15.15 0.85 -2.88
CA ASN A 31 -14.34 0.46 -1.73
C ASN A 31 -15.16 0.62 -0.43
N PRO A 32 -16.11 -0.30 -0.14
CA PRO A 32 -16.85 -0.25 1.11
C PRO A 32 -15.87 -0.31 2.29
N HIS A 33 -16.01 0.64 3.23
CA HIS A 33 -15.11 0.80 4.38
C HIS A 33 -13.66 1.11 4.01
N LEU A 34 -13.43 2.00 3.02
CA LEU A 34 -12.10 2.40 2.56
C LEU A 34 -11.10 2.69 3.70
N ASP A 35 -11.50 3.43 4.72
CA ASP A 35 -10.65 3.71 5.88
C ASP A 35 -10.15 2.43 6.57
N PHE A 36 -11.03 1.45 6.75
CA PHE A 36 -10.67 0.16 7.35
C PHE A 36 -9.68 -0.58 6.46
N VAL A 37 -9.92 -0.63 5.15
CA VAL A 37 -9.05 -1.33 4.18
C VAL A 37 -7.67 -0.69 4.13
N LEU A 38 -7.58 0.64 4.13
CA LEU A 38 -6.32 1.36 4.12
C LEU A 38 -5.53 1.14 5.42
N LEU A 39 -6.22 1.15 6.57
CA LEU A 39 -5.60 0.90 7.86
C LEU A 39 -5.14 -0.56 8.00
N ASP A 40 -5.94 -1.51 7.54
CA ASP A 40 -5.55 -2.92 7.52
C ASP A 40 -4.32 -3.12 6.63
N ALA A 41 -4.29 -2.56 5.40
CA ALA A 41 -3.12 -2.63 4.52
C ALA A 41 -1.84 -2.12 5.20
N VAL A 42 -1.93 -0.99 5.91
CA VAL A 42 -0.79 -0.41 6.64
C VAL A 42 -0.40 -1.24 7.85
N HIS A 43 -1.37 -1.79 8.59
CA HIS A 43 -1.09 -2.69 9.71
C HIS A 43 -0.46 -3.99 9.24
N GLN A 44 -0.94 -4.61 8.15
CA GLN A 44 -0.34 -5.82 7.60
C GLN A 44 1.10 -5.56 7.14
N HIS A 45 1.35 -4.42 6.50
CA HIS A 45 2.70 -3.99 6.12
C HIS A 45 3.61 -3.86 7.35
N GLY A 46 3.17 -3.15 8.40
CA GLY A 46 3.95 -2.99 9.63
C GLY A 46 4.05 -4.24 10.52
N ALA A 47 3.11 -5.18 10.43
CA ALA A 47 3.07 -6.40 11.23
C ALA A 47 3.83 -7.57 10.56
N SER A 48 4.10 -7.48 9.25
CA SER A 48 4.94 -8.43 8.53
C SER A 48 6.43 -8.28 8.85
N LEU A 49 6.78 -8.71 10.07
CA LEU A 49 8.03 -9.41 10.43
C LEU A 49 9.34 -8.60 10.58
N PRO A 50 10.34 -9.14 11.34
CA PRO A 50 11.56 -8.45 11.77
C PRO A 50 12.39 -7.87 10.64
N THR A 51 13.26 -6.92 11.03
CA THR A 51 14.15 -6.03 10.25
C THR A 51 14.96 -6.61 9.07
N GLU A 52 14.86 -7.91 8.77
CA GLU A 52 15.66 -8.63 7.77
C GLU A 52 14.86 -9.07 6.53
N LEU A 53 13.53 -8.93 6.50
CA LEU A 53 12.72 -9.20 5.31
C LEU A 53 12.55 -7.93 4.47
N LEU A 54 12.67 -8.06 3.14
CA LEU A 54 12.30 -7.00 2.21
C LEU A 54 10.78 -6.81 2.29
N ASP A 55 10.36 -5.80 3.03
CA ASP A 55 8.96 -5.43 3.13
C ASP A 55 8.55 -4.53 1.96
N GLY A 56 7.43 -4.86 1.33
CA GLY A 56 7.00 -4.23 0.08
C GLY A 56 5.50 -4.27 -0.10
N THR A 57 4.94 -3.14 -0.53
CA THR A 57 3.55 -3.02 -0.96
C THR A 57 3.52 -2.76 -2.47
N HIS A 58 2.63 -3.45 -3.21
CA HIS A 58 2.47 -3.22 -4.65
C HIS A 58 1.00 -3.32 -5.09
N CYS A 59 0.70 -2.74 -6.24
CA CYS A 59 -0.55 -2.89 -7.00
C CYS A 59 -0.19 -3.14 -8.47
N VAL A 60 -1.21 -3.30 -9.33
CA VAL A 60 -1.00 -3.60 -10.77
C VAL A 60 -0.04 -2.63 -11.47
N GLY A 61 -0.20 -1.33 -11.22
CA GLY A 61 0.61 -0.31 -11.88
C GLY A 61 1.64 0.37 -10.98
N ALA A 62 1.57 0.22 -9.66
CA ALA A 62 2.35 0.99 -8.69
C ALA A 62 2.26 2.53 -8.80
N HIS A 63 1.29 3.08 -9.56
CA HIS A 63 1.15 4.52 -9.78
C HIS A 63 0.16 5.19 -8.81
N SER A 64 -0.87 4.49 -8.34
CA SER A 64 -1.98 5.08 -7.57
C SER A 64 -2.08 4.49 -6.15
N ARG A 65 -2.64 3.29 -6.03
CA ARG A 65 -2.85 2.62 -4.73
C ARG A 65 -1.56 2.37 -3.94
N THR A 66 -0.48 1.96 -4.63
CA THR A 66 0.82 1.72 -3.97
C THR A 66 1.36 2.98 -3.30
N PRO A 67 1.50 4.12 -3.99
CA PRO A 67 1.95 5.35 -3.34
C PRO A 67 0.95 5.89 -2.32
N THR A 68 -0.37 5.68 -2.46
CA THR A 68 -1.36 6.02 -1.41
C THR A 68 -1.09 5.26 -0.10
N VAL A 69 -0.94 3.93 -0.16
CA VAL A 69 -0.65 3.11 1.03
C VAL A 69 0.75 3.39 1.57
N GLY A 70 1.73 3.59 0.69
CA GLY A 70 3.10 3.96 1.07
C GLY A 70 3.16 5.31 1.82
N ALA A 71 2.42 6.32 1.35
CA ALA A 71 2.32 7.61 2.03
C ALA A 71 1.64 7.48 3.40
N LEU A 72 0.54 6.72 3.50
CA LEU A 72 -0.15 6.50 4.77
C LEU A 72 0.73 5.74 5.79
N TYR A 73 1.43 4.71 5.34
CA TYR A 73 2.41 3.99 6.16
C TYR A 73 3.54 4.92 6.64
N GLY A 74 4.15 5.67 5.73
CA GLY A 74 5.22 6.62 6.04
C GLY A 74 4.79 7.72 7.01
N ALA A 75 3.60 8.28 6.81
CA ALA A 75 3.01 9.30 7.69
C ALA A 75 2.91 8.79 9.13
N ARG A 76 2.41 7.56 9.31
CA ARG A 76 2.28 6.91 10.62
C ARG A 76 3.63 6.58 11.25
N MET A 77 4.54 6.00 10.48
CA MET A 77 5.88 5.61 10.97
C MET A 77 6.74 6.81 11.38
N ARG A 78 6.56 7.97 10.72
CA ARG A 78 7.37 9.17 10.95
C ARG A 78 6.66 10.24 11.77
N GLY A 79 5.38 10.05 12.11
CA GLY A 79 4.58 11.04 12.84
C GLY A 79 4.39 12.35 12.07
N VAL A 80 4.25 12.28 10.73
CA VAL A 80 4.02 13.45 9.87
C VAL A 80 2.60 13.44 9.31
N SER A 81 2.13 14.57 8.77
CA SER A 81 0.82 14.63 8.11
C SER A 81 0.80 13.79 6.83
N VAL A 82 -0.38 13.28 6.49
CA VAL A 82 -0.61 12.53 5.25
C VAL A 82 -0.28 13.38 4.02
N ASP A 83 -0.67 14.66 4.00
CA ASP A 83 -0.34 15.59 2.91
C ASP A 83 1.17 15.72 2.68
N ARG A 84 1.95 15.79 3.77
CA ARG A 84 3.41 15.85 3.68
C ARG A 84 3.98 14.55 3.13
N ALA A 85 3.51 13.41 3.63
CA ALA A 85 3.96 12.11 3.14
C ALA A 85 3.61 11.89 1.66
N LEU A 86 2.42 12.33 1.21
CA LEU A 86 2.02 12.28 -0.20
C LEU A 86 2.95 13.15 -1.07
N ALA A 87 3.24 14.37 -0.63
CA ALA A 87 4.17 15.25 -1.34
C ALA A 87 5.58 14.63 -1.43
N ASP A 88 6.09 14.06 -0.33
CA ASP A 88 7.39 13.40 -0.31
C ASP A 88 7.43 12.18 -1.25
N VAL A 89 6.36 11.37 -1.27
CA VAL A 89 6.21 10.24 -2.20
C VAL A 89 6.16 10.70 -3.66
N GLN A 90 5.40 11.75 -3.98
CA GLN A 90 5.32 12.30 -5.34
C GLN A 90 6.64 12.93 -5.79
N ASN A 91 7.39 13.55 -4.88
CA ASN A 91 8.73 14.07 -5.16
C ASN A 91 9.72 12.94 -5.47
N ALA A 92 9.64 11.82 -4.75
CA ALA A 92 10.49 10.65 -4.98
C ALA A 92 10.06 9.83 -6.21
N LEU A 93 8.77 9.83 -6.53
CA LEU A 93 8.14 9.10 -7.62
C LEU A 93 7.29 10.06 -8.48
N PRO A 94 7.90 10.80 -9.43
CA PRO A 94 7.20 11.83 -10.20
C PRO A 94 6.02 11.33 -11.06
N VAL A 95 5.96 10.03 -11.33
CA VAL A 95 4.86 9.38 -12.07
C VAL A 95 3.71 8.92 -11.14
N ALA A 96 3.85 9.09 -9.83
CA ALA A 96 2.83 8.70 -8.88
C ALA A 96 1.62 9.65 -8.95
N HIS A 97 0.44 9.05 -9.02
CA HIS A 97 -0.86 9.69 -8.94
C HIS A 97 -1.69 9.00 -7.86
N PRO A 98 -1.38 9.23 -6.57
CA PRO A 98 -2.12 8.68 -5.43
C PRO A 98 -3.62 9.01 -5.54
N ASN A 99 -4.45 8.03 -5.19
CA ASN A 99 -5.91 8.16 -5.16
C ASN A 99 -6.46 8.50 -3.77
#